data_AF-A0A3P9LS87-F1
#
_entry.id   AF-A0A3P9LS87-F1
#
_cell.length_a   1.000
_cell.length_b   1.000
_cell.length_c   1.000
_cell.angle_alpha   90.00
_cell.angle_beta   90.00
_cell.angle_gamma   90.00
#
_symmetry.space_group_name_H-M   'P 1'
#
loop_
_entity.id
_entity.type
_entity.pdbx_description
1 polymer ?
#
loop_
_entity_poly.entity_id
_entity_poly.type
_entity_poly.pdbx_seq_one_letter_code
_entity_poly.pdbx_strand_id
1 'polypeptide(L)'
;GELVASFEHLLCLCKACGLRCYSCTAADPKSCMDTKACAAVFNRCFSLRTEGYDIVTKGCQTSALCVGAVKCCEGDLCNSSAPPGSSSLLIMLTAAMFILFL
;
A
#
# COMPACT_ATOMS: atom_id res chain seq x y z
N GLY A 1 25.37 -13.16 1.09
CA GLY A 1 24.34 -12.17 0.75
C GLY A 1 23.30 -12.73 -0.19
N GLU A 2 23.72 -13.32 -1.31
CA GLU A 2 22.82 -13.77 -2.40
C GLU A 2 21.97 -15.01 -2.05
N LEU A 3 22.46 -15.88 -1.15
CA LEU A 3 21.71 -17.06 -0.68
C LEU A 3 20.44 -16.71 0.13
N VAL A 4 20.37 -15.52 0.75
CA VAL A 4 19.20 -15.08 1.51
C VAL A 4 18.09 -14.58 0.57
N ALA A 5 18.46 -13.94 -0.54
CA ALA A 5 17.51 -13.45 -1.54
C ALA A 5 16.85 -14.58 -2.36
N SER A 6 17.56 -15.69 -2.56
CA SER A 6 17.03 -16.90 -3.21
C SER A 6 16.05 -17.65 -2.29
N PHE A 7 16.29 -17.65 -0.98
CA PHE A 7 15.39 -18.27 0.01
C PHE A 7 14.08 -17.48 0.18
N GLU A 8 14.13 -16.14 0.12
CA GLU A 8 12.95 -15.26 0.16
C GLU A 8 12.02 -15.46 -1.05
N HIS A 9 12.57 -15.68 -2.24
CA HIS A 9 11.77 -15.98 -3.43
C HIS A 9 11.16 -17.38 -3.41
N LEU A 10 11.85 -18.38 -2.83
CA LEU A 10 11.37 -19.76 -2.76
C LEU A 10 10.29 -19.96 -1.68
N LEU A 11 10.36 -19.21 -0.56
CA LEU A 11 9.37 -19.27 0.53
C LEU A 11 7.99 -18.73 0.15
N CYS A 12 7.91 -17.91 -0.90
CA CYS A 12 6.67 -17.33 -1.38
C CYS A 12 5.74 -18.36 -2.07
N LEU A 13 6.23 -19.55 -2.40
CA LEU A 13 5.45 -20.60 -3.07
C LEU A 13 4.56 -21.42 -2.13
N CYS A 14 4.79 -21.41 -0.81
CA CYS A 14 4.08 -22.29 0.14
C CYS A 14 3.26 -21.56 1.22
N LYS A 15 3.37 -20.23 1.34
CA LYS A 15 2.59 -19.47 2.33
C LYS A 15 2.28 -18.11 1.71
N ALA A 16 0.98 -17.85 1.50
CA ALA A 16 0.41 -16.64 0.91
C ALA A 16 1.38 -15.45 0.97
N CYS A 17 2.03 -15.13 -0.16
CA CYS A 17 2.79 -13.89 -0.28
C CYS A 17 1.86 -12.77 0.15
N GLY A 18 2.16 -12.13 1.28
CA GLY A 18 1.35 -11.00 1.74
C GLY A 18 1.47 -9.84 0.75
N LEU A 19 0.61 -8.85 0.95
CA LEU A 19 0.59 -7.62 0.15
C LEU A 19 1.97 -6.96 0.13
N ARG A 20 2.33 -6.27 -0.94
CA ARG A 20 3.48 -5.36 -0.96
C ARG A 20 2.99 -3.96 -0.70
N CYS A 21 3.62 -3.25 0.24
CA CYS A 21 3.26 -1.88 0.59
C CYS A 21 4.49 -0.97 0.54
N TYR A 22 4.28 0.32 0.31
CA TYR A 22 5.33 1.31 0.59
C TYR A 22 5.59 1.35 2.10
N SER A 23 6.86 1.43 2.49
CA SER A 23 7.28 1.47 3.88
C SER A 23 8.35 2.50 4.13
N CYS A 24 8.09 3.40 5.07
CA CYS A 24 9.02 4.44 5.52
C CYS A 24 8.55 4.96 6.89
N THR A 25 9.47 5.55 7.64
CA THR A 25 9.17 6.16 8.94
C THR A 25 9.55 7.62 8.91
N ALA A 26 8.59 8.51 9.22
CA ALA A 26 8.81 9.96 9.30
C ALA A 26 9.64 10.52 8.13
N ALA A 27 9.32 10.11 6.90
CA ALA A 27 10.06 10.47 5.70
C ALA A 27 9.28 11.49 4.86
N ASP A 28 9.99 12.24 4.02
CA ASP A 28 9.36 13.09 3.02
C ASP A 28 8.52 12.21 2.07
N PRO A 29 7.26 12.56 1.79
CA PRO A 29 6.36 11.72 1.00
C PRO A 29 6.89 11.41 -0.40
N LYS A 30 7.75 12.25 -0.99
CA LYS A 30 8.36 12.00 -2.29
C LYS A 30 9.51 11.00 -2.22
N SER A 31 10.24 11.00 -1.10
CA SER A 31 11.34 10.07 -0.85
C SER A 31 10.87 8.66 -0.43
N CYS A 32 9.66 8.56 0.10
CA CYS A 32 9.08 7.31 0.59
C CYS A 32 8.57 6.39 -0.55
N MET A 33 9.51 5.84 -1.30
CA MET A 33 9.30 4.91 -2.43
C MET A 33 9.76 3.49 -2.13
N ASP A 34 10.38 3.24 -0.97
CA ASP A 34 10.78 1.90 -0.56
C ASP A 34 9.56 1.00 -0.36
N THR A 35 9.68 -0.24 -0.81
CA THR A 35 8.60 -1.23 -0.73
C THR A 35 9.02 -2.42 0.12
N LYS A 36 8.07 -2.98 0.87
CA LYS A 36 8.26 -4.21 1.64
C LYS A 36 7.10 -5.16 1.42
N ALA A 37 7.41 -6.45 1.38
CA ALA A 37 6.40 -7.49 1.48
C ALA A 37 5.87 -7.54 2.92
N CYS A 38 4.56 -7.62 3.05
CA CYS A 38 3.87 -7.76 4.32
C CYS A 38 3.79 -9.24 4.71
N ALA A 39 3.83 -9.52 6.01
CA ALA A 39 3.47 -10.85 6.50
C ALA A 39 1.98 -11.12 6.23
N ALA A 40 1.58 -12.38 6.08
CA ALA A 40 0.19 -12.75 5.75
C ALA A 40 -0.87 -12.21 6.74
N VAL A 41 -0.48 -11.91 7.99
CA VAL A 41 -1.37 -11.31 9.01
C VAL A 41 -1.68 -9.84 8.71
N PHE A 42 -0.77 -9.13 8.04
CA PHE A 42 -0.93 -7.73 7.68
C PHE A 42 -1.58 -7.63 6.29
N ASN A 43 -2.91 -7.59 6.30
CA ASN A 43 -3.76 -7.59 5.12
C ASN A 43 -4.13 -6.18 4.59
N ARG A 44 -3.48 -5.12 5.08
CA ARG A 44 -3.70 -3.73 4.64
C ARG A 44 -2.38 -2.99 4.51
N CYS A 45 -2.30 -2.07 3.57
CA CYS A 45 -1.28 -1.03 3.62
C CYS A 45 -1.81 0.16 4.40
N PHE A 46 -0.95 0.85 5.14
CA PHE A 46 -1.30 2.09 5.84
C PHE A 46 -0.43 3.27 5.39
N SER A 47 -0.98 4.47 5.58
CA SER A 47 -0.33 5.76 5.41
C SER A 47 -0.82 6.71 6.50
N LEU A 48 0.12 7.28 7.25
CA LEU A 48 -0.14 8.26 8.28
C LEU A 48 0.67 9.52 7.97
N ARG A 49 -0.03 10.65 7.83
CA ARG A 49 0.57 11.98 7.68
C ARG A 49 0.51 12.70 9.02
N THR A 50 1.56 13.42 9.36
CA THR A 50 1.61 14.21 10.60
C THR A 50 1.13 15.63 10.30
N GLU A 51 0.04 16.06 10.92
CA GLU A 51 -0.45 17.43 10.74
C GLU A 51 0.63 18.44 11.22
N GLY A 52 0.94 19.45 10.39
CA GLY A 52 1.96 20.46 10.67
C GLY A 52 3.36 20.19 10.13
N TYR A 53 3.65 18.97 9.64
CA TYR A 53 4.91 18.63 8.98
C TYR A 53 4.63 17.75 7.76
N ASP A 54 5.23 18.03 6.59
CA ASP A 54 5.05 17.19 5.40
C ASP A 54 5.87 15.89 5.49
N ILE A 55 5.61 15.10 6.53
CA ILE A 55 6.23 13.80 6.77
C ILE A 55 5.15 12.72 6.79
N VAL A 56 5.49 11.58 6.20
CA VAL A 56 4.62 10.41 6.12
C VAL A 56 5.28 9.19 6.73
N THR A 57 4.46 8.37 7.38
CA THR A 57 4.83 7.02 7.82
C THR A 57 3.93 6.03 7.11
N LYS A 58 4.53 5.01 6.51
CA LYS A 58 3.84 3.99 5.72
C LYS A 58 4.30 2.60 6.07
N GLY A 59 3.45 1.62 5.80
CA GLY A 59 3.82 0.22 5.90
C GLY A 59 2.63 -0.71 5.80
N CYS A 60 2.80 -1.88 6.42
CA CYS A 60 1.81 -2.94 6.51
C CYS A 60 1.04 -2.82 7.83
N GLN A 61 -0.27 -3.09 7.80
CA GLN A 61 -1.14 -3.08 8.97
C GLN A 61 -2.20 -4.17 8.89
N THR A 62 -2.68 -4.61 10.05
CA THR A 62 -3.85 -5.49 10.14
C THR A 62 -5.12 -4.66 10.01
N SER A 63 -6.15 -5.17 9.37
CA SER A 63 -7.45 -4.49 9.24
C SER A 63 -8.06 -4.05 10.57
N ALA A 64 -7.79 -4.77 11.67
CA ALA A 64 -8.26 -4.41 13.01
C ALA A 64 -7.67 -3.11 13.56
N LEU A 65 -6.47 -2.73 13.11
CA LEU A 65 -5.77 -1.52 13.54
C LEU A 65 -5.90 -0.37 12.52
N CYS A 66 -6.74 -0.54 11.50
CA CYS A 66 -7.09 0.50 10.55
C CYS A 66 -8.25 1.35 11.08
N VAL A 67 -7.96 2.11 12.14
CA VAL A 67 -8.92 2.96 12.86
C VAL A 67 -8.37 4.37 13.05
N GLY A 68 -9.24 5.36 13.25
CA GLY A 68 -8.86 6.74 13.55
C GLY A 68 -8.24 7.47 12.34
N ALA A 69 -7.12 8.16 12.57
CA ALA A 69 -6.44 9.00 11.58
C ALA A 69 -5.56 8.22 10.57
N VAL A 70 -5.48 6.90 10.71
CA VAL A 70 -4.67 6.04 9.84
C VAL A 70 -5.43 5.76 8.54
N LYS A 71 -4.86 6.14 7.39
CA LYS A 71 -5.43 5.77 6.08
C LYS A 71 -4.97 4.37 5.71
N CYS A 72 -5.90 3.44 5.60
CA CYS A 72 -5.64 2.07 5.12
C CYS A 72 -6.27 1.80 3.76
N CYS A 73 -5.65 0.90 3.00
CA CYS A 73 -6.16 0.39 1.73
C CYS A 73 -5.78 -1.08 1.52
N GLU A 74 -6.46 -1.73 0.58
CA GLU A 74 -6.14 -3.10 0.11
C GLU A 74 -5.41 -3.06 -1.23
N GLY A 75 -4.64 -4.11 -1.51
CA GLY A 75 -3.92 -4.26 -2.77
C GLY A 75 -2.47 -3.79 -2.70
N ASP A 76 -1.67 -4.30 -3.62
CA ASP A 76 -0.25 -3.97 -3.69
C ASP A 76 -0.03 -2.48 -3.98
N LEU A 77 0.84 -1.85 -3.18
CA LEU A 77 1.31 -0.48 -3.32
C LEU A 77 0.20 0.58 -3.29
N CYS A 78 -0.98 0.24 -2.79
CA CYS A 78 -2.15 1.13 -2.73
C CYS A 78 -1.90 2.38 -1.86
N ASN A 79 -0.95 2.33 -0.93
CA ASN A 79 -0.60 3.41 -0.02
C ASN A 79 0.42 4.41 -0.61
N SER A 80 0.43 4.57 -1.93
CA SER A 80 1.30 5.53 -2.60
C SER A 80 1.08 6.97 -2.10
N SER A 81 2.12 7.80 -2.16
CA SER A 81 2.05 9.22 -1.77
C SER A 81 1.26 10.07 -2.76
N ALA A 82 0.75 9.48 -3.85
CA ALA A 82 -0.11 10.22 -4.76
C ALA A 82 -1.24 10.83 -3.91
N PRO A 83 -1.49 12.15 -4.01
CA PRO A 83 -2.77 12.68 -3.59
C PRO A 83 -3.86 11.77 -4.18
N PRO A 84 -5.05 11.65 -3.57
CA PRO A 84 -6.22 11.10 -4.27
C PRO A 84 -6.58 12.05 -5.43
N GLY A 85 -5.73 12.06 -6.45
CA GLY A 85 -5.84 12.84 -7.66
C GLY A 85 -6.46 11.92 -8.68
N SER A 86 -7.74 12.14 -8.93
CA SER A 86 -8.45 11.95 -10.21
C SER A 86 -8.45 10.59 -10.92
N SER A 87 -7.44 9.72 -10.79
CA SER A 87 -7.35 8.47 -11.54
C SER A 87 -8.39 7.42 -11.11
N SER A 88 -8.71 7.33 -9.81
CA SER A 88 -9.77 6.43 -9.32
C SER A 88 -11.17 6.89 -9.73
N LEU A 89 -11.41 8.21 -9.82
CA LEU A 89 -12.67 8.77 -10.35
C LEU A 89 -12.80 8.52 -11.84
N LEU A 90 -11.73 8.69 -12.62
CA LEU A 90 -11.72 8.44 -14.07
C LEU A 90 -12.02 6.96 -14.40
N ILE A 91 -11.49 6.03 -13.61
CA ILE A 91 -11.74 4.58 -13.77
C ILE A 91 -13.21 4.22 -13.42
N MET A 92 -13.78 4.80 -12.37
CA MET A 92 -15.21 4.59 -12.06
C MET A 92 -16.14 5.18 -13.14
N LEU A 93 -15.81 6.38 -13.63
CA LEU A 93 -16.59 7.06 -14.68
C LEU A 93 -16.58 6.30 -16.01
N THR A 94 -15.44 5.72 -16.40
CA THR A 94 -15.35 4.90 -17.62
C THR A 94 -16.15 3.61 -17.49
N ALA A 95 -16.09 2.91 -16.35
CA ALA A 95 -16.87 1.70 -16.12
C ALA A 95 -18.38 1.94 -16.18
N ALA A 96 -18.88 3.05 -15.63
CA ALA A 96 -20.30 3.40 -15.67
C ALA A 96 -20.80 3.69 -17.09
N MET A 97 -19.97 4.30 -17.94
CA MET A 97 -20.33 4.59 -19.33
C MET A 97 -20.48 3.30 -20.16
N PHE A 98 -19.59 2.31 -19.99
CA PHE A 98 -19.69 1.03 -20.71
C PHE A 98 -20.98 0.26 -20.39
N ILE A 99 -21.51 0.37 -19.17
CA ILE A 99 -22.77 -0.27 -18.76
C ILE A 99 -23.99 0.38 -19.44
N LEU A 100 -23.90 1.65 -19.83
CA LEU A 100 -24.99 2.36 -20.52
C LEU A 100 -25.06 2.06 -22.02
N PHE A 101 -23.98 1.54 -22.61
CA PHE A 101 -23.90 1.21 -24.03
C PHE A 101 -24.00 -0.30 -24.33
N LEU A 102 -24.18 -1.14 -23.29
CA LEU A 102 -24.42 -2.57 -23.40
C LEU A 102 -25.91 -2.87 -23.19
#